data_AF-A0A392TVV6-F1
#
_entry.id   AF-A0A392TVV6-F1
#
_cell.length_a   1.000
_cell.length_b   1.000
_cell.length_c   1.000
_cell.angle_alpha   90.00
_cell.angle_beta   90.00
_cell.angle_gamma   90.00
#
_symmetry.space_group_name_H-M   'P 1'
#
loop_
_entity.id
_entity.type
_entity.pdbx_description
1 polymer ?
#
loop_
_entity_poly.entity_id
_entity_poly.type
_entity_poly.pdbx_seq_one_letter_code
_entity_poly.pdbx_strand_id
1 'polypeptide(L)'
;SISTYLGNVHSALHDFNEFLHPAASTTAEQEKEREQRSTFFMLLALYGLPEEYSAIRDQILGSVTVPDMSTASAILLRVPAKHS
;
A
#
# COMPACT_ATOMS: atom_id res chain seq x y z
N SER A 1 -3.34 7.37 -14.11
CA SER A 1 -2.37 6.26 -14.26
C SER A 1 -2.21 5.55 -12.92
N ILE A 2 -1.61 4.36 -12.91
CA ILE A 2 -1.29 3.64 -11.67
C ILE A 2 -0.40 4.46 -10.73
N SER A 3 0.52 5.25 -11.29
CA SER A 3 1.39 6.14 -10.50
C SER A 3 0.61 7.22 -9.74
N THR A 4 -0.38 7.87 -10.38
CA THR A 4 -1.26 8.85 -9.71
C THR A 4 -2.07 8.18 -8.61
N TYR A 5 -2.62 6.99 -8.87
CA TYR A 5 -3.40 6.25 -7.87
C TYR A 5 -2.56 5.91 -6.63
N LEU A 6 -1.38 5.32 -6.84
CA LEU A 6 -0.46 5.00 -5.74
C LEU A 6 0.02 6.25 -5.00
N GLY A 7 0.24 7.36 -5.71
CA GLY A 7 0.54 8.66 -5.12
C GLY A 7 -0.58 9.14 -4.19
N ASN A 8 -1.84 9.05 -4.62
CA ASN A 8 -3.00 9.43 -3.81
C ASN A 8 -3.14 8.56 -2.55
N VAL A 9 -2.91 7.25 -2.66
CA VAL A 9 -2.92 6.35 -1.49
C VAL A 9 -1.79 6.72 -0.53
N HIS A 10 -0.60 7.03 -1.04
CA HIS A 10 0.53 7.44 -0.22
C HIS A 10 0.26 8.74 0.53
N SER A 11 -0.31 9.75 -0.15
CA SER A 11 -0.76 11.00 0.50
C SER A 11 -1.82 10.72 1.57
N ALA A 12 -2.79 9.85 1.30
CA ALA A 12 -3.81 9.50 2.30
C ALA A 12 -3.22 8.80 3.53
N LEU A 13 -2.22 7.92 3.36
CA LEU A 13 -1.49 7.31 4.47
C LEU A 13 -0.69 8.36 5.27
N HIS A 14 -0.07 9.31 4.59
CA HIS A 14 0.62 10.42 5.23
C HIS A 14 -0.35 11.24 6.09
N ASP A 15 -1.45 11.69 5.50
CA ASP A 15 -2.50 12.46 6.19
C ASP A 15 -3.09 11.67 7.37
N PHE A 16 -3.33 10.36 7.20
CA PHE A 16 -3.80 9.51 8.28
C PHE A 16 -2.82 9.47 9.45
N ASN A 17 -1.52 9.37 9.18
CA ASN A 17 -0.50 9.38 10.22
C ASN A 17 -0.29 10.74 10.88
N GLU A 18 -0.53 11.82 10.14
CA GLU A 18 -0.47 13.20 10.64
C GLU A 18 -1.67 13.52 11.53
N PHE A 19 -2.89 13.19 11.11
CA PHE A 19 -4.11 13.57 11.85
C PHE A 19 -4.52 12.56 12.92
N LEU A 20 -4.19 11.28 12.73
CA LEU A 20 -4.49 10.23 13.69
C LEU A 20 -3.18 9.68 14.23
N HIS A 21 -2.64 10.30 15.27
CA HIS A 21 -1.41 9.83 15.89
C HIS A 21 -1.55 8.38 16.35
N PRO A 22 -0.45 7.59 16.39
CA PRO A 22 -0.46 6.27 16.99
C PRO A 22 -1.07 6.30 18.40
N ALA A 23 -2.00 5.38 18.68
CA ALA A 23 -2.66 5.30 19.97
C ALA A 23 -1.74 4.73 21.06
N ALA A 24 -0.66 4.04 20.65
CA ALA A 24 0.26 3.40 21.57
C ALA A 24 1.09 4.39 22.40
N SER A 25 1.41 3.98 23.63
CA SER A 25 2.09 4.83 24.61
C SER A 25 3.62 4.75 24.54
N THR A 26 4.17 3.66 24.00
CA THR A 26 5.63 3.48 23.87
C THR A 26 6.08 3.67 22.43
N THR A 27 7.28 4.22 22.23
CA THR A 27 7.86 4.44 20.89
C THR A 27 7.89 3.16 20.04
N ALA A 28 8.20 2.01 20.64
CA ALA A 28 8.26 0.73 19.94
C ALA A 28 6.88 0.29 19.41
N GLU A 29 5.83 0.47 20.20
CA GLU A 29 4.47 0.13 19.77
C GLU A 29 3.93 1.14 18.76
N GLN A 30 4.31 2.41 18.85
CA GLN A 30 3.96 3.42 17.85
C GLN A 30 4.55 3.09 16.48
N GLU A 31 5.80 2.63 16.43
CA GLU A 31 6.43 2.20 15.17
C GLU A 31 5.70 0.98 14.59
N LYS A 32 5.41 -0.02 15.42
CA LYS A 32 4.62 -1.18 15.01
C LYS A 32 3.23 -0.80 14.48
N GLU A 33 2.58 0.19 15.09
CA GLU A 33 1.30 0.69 14.61
C GLU A 33 1.43 1.39 13.24
N ARG A 34 2.50 2.17 13.03
CA ARG A 34 2.79 2.78 11.72
C ARG A 34 3.03 1.72 10.64
N GLU A 35 3.75 0.66 10.96
CA GLU A 35 3.93 -0.49 10.06
C GLU A 35 2.58 -1.11 9.71
N GLN A 36 1.72 -1.38 10.70
CA GLN A 36 0.39 -1.94 10.46
C GLN A 36 -0.50 -1.04 9.61
N ARG A 37 -0.46 0.28 9.82
CA ARG A 37 -1.17 1.26 8.98
C ARG A 37 -0.65 1.25 7.55
N SER A 38 0.67 1.19 7.37
CA SER A 38 1.29 1.05 6.04
C SER A 38 0.81 -0.21 5.33
N THR A 39 0.78 -1.35 6.03
CA THR A 39 0.23 -2.61 5.50
C THR A 39 -1.25 -2.50 5.15
N PHE A 40 -2.06 -1.87 6.01
CA PHE A 40 -3.49 -1.67 5.75
C PHE A 40 -3.73 -0.85 4.48
N PHE A 41 -3.05 0.29 4.33
CA PHE A 41 -3.17 1.14 3.14
C PHE A 41 -2.66 0.44 1.87
N MET A 42 -1.61 -0.38 1.98
CA MET A 42 -1.16 -1.23 0.87
C MET A 42 -2.24 -2.23 0.45
N LEU A 43 -2.85 -2.96 1.39
CA LEU A 43 -3.94 -3.88 1.08
C LEU A 43 -5.13 -3.14 0.45
N LEU A 44 -5.51 -1.98 0.99
CA LEU A 44 -6.55 -1.13 0.42
C LEU A 44 -6.21 -0.72 -1.03
N ALA A 45 -4.95 -0.37 -1.29
CA ALA A 45 -4.47 -0.04 -2.63
C ALA A 45 -4.64 -1.22 -3.59
N LEU A 46 -4.19 -2.42 -3.18
CA LEU A 46 -4.26 -3.64 -3.97
C LEU A 46 -5.69 -4.04 -4.32
N TYR A 47 -6.62 -3.94 -3.35
CA TYR A 47 -8.03 -4.21 -3.59
C TYR A 47 -8.71 -3.17 -4.49
N GLY A 48 -8.25 -1.91 -4.46
CA GLY A 48 -8.76 -0.85 -5.32
C GLY A 48 -8.20 -0.86 -6.74
N LEU A 49 -7.31 -1.79 -7.09
CA LEU A 49 -6.75 -1.88 -8.43
C LEU A 49 -7.80 -2.33 -9.47
N PRO A 50 -7.73 -1.79 -10.71
CA PRO A 50 -8.50 -2.29 -11.84
C PRO A 50 -8.21 -3.77 -12.14
N GLU A 51 -9.16 -4.44 -12.79
CA GLU A 51 -9.08 -5.88 -13.11
C GLU A 51 -7.87 -6.25 -13.98
N GLU A 52 -7.36 -5.32 -14.80
CA GLU A 52 -6.14 -5.52 -15.59
C GLU A 52 -4.88 -5.80 -14.74
N TYR A 53 -4.91 -5.45 -13.45
CA TYR A 53 -3.84 -5.73 -12.48
C TYR A 53 -4.15 -6.92 -11.55
N SER A 54 -5.28 -7.61 -11.74
CA SER A 54 -5.73 -8.72 -10.89
C SER A 54 -4.67 -9.81 -10.69
N ALA A 55 -4.00 -10.24 -11.76
CA ALA A 55 -2.96 -11.26 -11.67
C ALA A 55 -1.80 -10.86 -10.74
N ILE A 56 -1.42 -9.57 -10.75
CA ILE A 56 -0.31 -9.05 -9.97
C ILE A 56 -0.74 -8.76 -8.54
N ARG A 57 -1.97 -8.25 -8.36
CA ARG A 57 -2.63 -8.17 -7.05
C ARG A 57 -2.64 -9.54 -6.38
N ASP A 58 -3.09 -10.58 -7.08
CA ASP A 58 -3.23 -11.93 -6.52
C ASP A 58 -1.86 -12.56 -6.24
N GLN A 59 -0.84 -12.28 -7.07
CA GLN A 59 0.54 -12.67 -6.80
C GLN A 59 1.08 -12.00 -5.53
N ILE A 60 0.83 -10.70 -5.34
CA ILE A 60 1.27 -9.95 -4.16
C ILE A 60 0.55 -10.46 -2.91
N LEU A 61 -0.76 -10.69 -2.98
CA LEU A 61 -1.57 -11.20 -1.87
C LEU A 61 -1.27 -12.67 -1.53
N GLY A 62 -0.86 -13.46 -2.52
CA GLY A 62 -0.46 -14.85 -2.34
C GLY A 62 0.98 -15.04 -1.83
N SER A 63 1.75 -13.96 -1.67
CA SER A 63 3.09 -14.00 -1.11
C SER A 63 3.07 -14.42 0.36
N VAL A 64 4.08 -15.18 0.80
CA VAL A 64 4.26 -15.62 2.20
C VAL A 64 4.34 -14.42 3.16
N THR A 65 4.84 -13.29 2.67
CA THR A 65 4.89 -12.02 3.39
C THR A 65 4.20 -10.96 2.56
N VAL A 66 3.23 -10.26 3.16
CA VAL A 66 2.61 -9.08 2.54
C VAL A 66 3.68 -7.99 2.42
N PRO A 67 4.03 -7.55 1.20
CA PRO A 67 5.05 -6.52 1.02
C PRO A 67 4.57 -5.18 1.57
N ASP A 68 5.52 -4.36 2.02
CA ASP A 68 5.26 -2.98 2.42
C ASP A 68 4.82 -2.11 1.22
N MET A 69 4.38 -0.88 1.54
CA MET A 69 3.84 0.06 0.55
C MET A 69 4.82 0.35 -0.60
N SER A 70 6.12 0.49 -0.30
CA SER A 70 7.17 0.82 -1.26
C SER A 70 7.43 -0.35 -2.21
N THR A 71 7.60 -1.55 -1.64
CA THR A 71 7.90 -2.77 -2.39
C THR A 71 6.79 -3.10 -3.39
N ALA A 72 5.53 -3.12 -2.95
CA ALA A 72 4.44 -3.43 -3.87
C ALA A 72 4.15 -2.29 -4.86
N SER A 73 4.37 -1.02 -4.50
CA SER A 73 4.36 0.07 -5.48
C SER A 73 5.41 -0.14 -6.57
N ALA A 74 6.63 -0.53 -6.21
CA ALA A 74 7.69 -0.80 -7.18
C ALA A 74 7.36 -1.97 -8.10
N ILE A 75 6.66 -3.00 -7.61
CA ILE A 75 6.15 -4.10 -8.45
C ILE A 75 5.10 -3.57 -9.43
N LEU A 76 4.10 -2.84 -8.95
CA LEU A 76 3.00 -2.31 -9.76
C LEU A 76 3.46 -1.31 -10.83
N LEU A 77 4.46 -0.47 -10.54
CA LEU A 77 5.01 0.50 -11.48
C LEU A 77 5.81 -0.13 -12.62
N ARG A 78 6.29 -1.37 -12.45
CA ARG A 78 7.02 -2.12 -13.49
C ARG A 78 6.08 -2.84 -14.46
N VAL A 79 4.79 -2.88 -14.16
CA VAL A 79 3.79 -3.55 -15.00
C VAL A 79 3.58 -2.68 -16.23
N PRO A 80 3.87 -3.19 -17.44
CA PRO A 80 3.55 -2.45 -18.65
C PRO A 80 2.04 -2.24 -18.68
N ALA A 81 1.62 -0.98 -18.76
CA ALA A 81 0.22 -0.66 -18.99
C ALA A 81 -0.22 -1.39 -20.25
N LYS A 82 -1.24 -2.25 -20.16
CA LYS A 82 -1.86 -2.77 -21.38
C LYS A 82 -2.41 -1.55 -22.11
N HIS A 83 -1.83 -1.24 -23.26
CA HIS A 83 -2.36 -0.24 -24.17
C HIS A 83 -3.85 -0.56 -24.38
N SER A 84 -4.73 0.32 -23.88
CA SER A 84 -6.10 0.38 -24.38
C SER A 84 -6.11 0.89 -25.81
#